data_AF-A0AAV9MHV5-F1
#
_entry.id   AF-A0AAV9MHV5-F1
#
_cell.length_a   1.000
_cell.length_b   1.000
_cell.length_c   1.000
_cell.angle_alpha   90.00
_cell.angle_beta   90.00
_cell.angle_gamma   90.00
#
_symmetry.space_group_name_H-M   'P 1'
#
loop_
_entity.id
_entity.type
_entity.pdbx_description
1 polymer ?
#
loop_
_entity_poly.entity_id
_entity_poly.type
_entity_poly.pdbx_seq_one_letter_code
_entity_poly.pdbx_strand_id
1 'polypeptide(L)' 'MMQLTHTNGQFTGLSHEDPQVHIKNFLEISDTYTPTGVNSNYVRVSLFVFSLLGEAKKMVEF' A
#
# COMPACT_ATOMS: atom_id res chain seq x y z
N MET A 1 7.81 3.74 -18.92
CA MET A 1 6.50 4.02 -18.29
C MET A 1 6.05 2.72 -17.66
N MET A 2 6.13 2.59 -16.34
CA MET A 2 5.74 1.37 -15.62
C MET A 2 4.23 1.41 -15.41
N GLN A 3 3.49 0.65 -16.21
CA GLN A 3 2.05 0.50 -16.08
C GLN A 3 1.77 -0.44 -14.90
N LEU A 4 1.69 0.12 -13.69
CA LEU A 4 1.26 -0.58 -12.47
C LEU A 4 -0.27 -0.56 -12.34
N THR A 5 -0.98 -0.68 -13.46
CA THR A 5 -2.45 -0.62 -13.53
C THR A 5 -3.02 -1.98 -13.89
N HIS A 6 -2.97 -2.91 -12.94
CA HIS A 6 -3.97 -3.95 -12.81
C HIS A 6 -4.16 -4.17 -11.30
N THR A 7 -4.95 -3.29 -10.69
CA THR A 7 -5.83 -3.53 -9.51
C THR A 7 -5.32 -4.28 -8.27
N ASN A 8 -4.03 -4.62 -8.14
CA ASN A 8 -3.57 -5.61 -7.16
C ASN A 8 -2.94 -5.06 -5.87
N GLY A 9 -2.98 -3.74 -5.64
CA GLY A 9 -2.32 -3.14 -4.46
C GLY A 9 -3.04 -1.95 -3.85
N GLN A 10 -4.20 -1.56 -4.37
CA GLN A 10 -4.98 -0.43 -3.83
C GLN A 10 -6.15 -0.96 -3.01
N PHE A 11 -6.37 -0.39 -1.83
CA PHE A 11 -7.45 -0.75 -0.91
C PHE A 11 -8.39 0.43 -0.74
N THR A 12 -9.66 0.22 -1.07
CA THR A 12 -10.69 1.26 -1.00
C THR A 12 -11.48 1.25 0.31
N GLY A 13 -11.39 0.15 1.07
CA GLY A 13 -12.15 -0.06 2.31
C GLY A 13 -13.55 -0.61 2.09
N LEU A 14 -13.83 -1.21 0.93
CA LEU A 14 -15.13 -1.79 0.63
C LEU A 14 -15.33 -3.12 1.35
N SER A 15 -16.57 -3.47 1.67
CA SER A 15 -16.90 -4.67 2.46
C SER A 15 -16.54 -6.01 1.81
N HIS A 16 -16.24 -6.01 0.51
CA HIS A 16 -15.83 -7.19 -0.24
C HIS A 16 -14.31 -7.30 -0.40
N GLU A 17 -13.55 -6.29 0.01
CA GLU A 17 -12.09 -6.32 0.01
C GLU A 17 -11.59 -6.98 1.30
N ASP A 18 -10.57 -7.84 1.19
CA ASP A 18 -9.91 -8.45 2.34
C ASP A 18 -8.70 -7.60 2.77
N PRO A 19 -8.74 -6.96 3.95
CA PRO A 19 -7.62 -6.15 4.44
C PRO A 19 -6.35 -6.98 4.70
N GLN A 20 -6.46 -8.28 5.01
CA GLN A 20 -5.28 -9.14 5.21
C GLN A 20 -4.55 -9.40 3.90
N VAL A 21 -5.30 -9.65 2.82
CA VAL A 21 -4.72 -9.79 1.47
C VAL A 21 -4.05 -8.49 1.05
N HIS A 22 -4.69 -7.34 1.32
CA HIS A 22 -4.08 -6.04 1.06
C HIS A 22 -2.75 -5.85 1.79
N ILE A 23 -2.72 -6.07 3.11
CA ILE A 23 -1.50 -5.90 3.92
C ILE A 23 -0.38 -6.83 3.42
N LYS A 24 -0.70 -8.09 3.11
CA LYS A 24 0.29 -9.04 2.61
C LYS A 24 0.89 -8.58 1.28
N ASN A 25 0.05 -8.19 0.32
CA ASN A 25 0.51 -7.68 -0.98
C ASN A 25 1.33 -6.39 -0.81
N PHE A 26 0.89 -5.50 0.09
CA PHE A 26 1.59 -4.26 0.39
C PHE A 26 3.00 -4.53 0.93
N LEU A 27 3.16 -5.47 1.86
CA LEU A 27 4.46 -5.82 2.42
C LEU A 27 5.40 -6.38 1.33
N GLU A 28 4.91 -7.33 0.54
CA GLU A 28 5.68 -7.92 -0.58
C GLU A 28 6.17 -6.85 -1.56
N ILE A 29 5.29 -5.92 -1.94
CA ILE A 29 5.64 -4.81 -2.83
C ILE A 29 6.64 -3.87 -2.14
N SER A 30 6.36 -3.40 -0.93
CA SER A 30 7.19 -2.42 -0.20
C SER A 30 8.62 -2.89 0.05
N ASP A 31 8.81 -4.20 0.23
CA ASP A 31 10.12 -4.80 0.44
C ASP A 31 10.98 -4.75 -0.83
N THR A 32 10.37 -4.80 -2.02
CA THR A 32 11.11 -4.61 -3.29
C THR A 32 11.56 -3.15 -3.50
N TYR A 33 10.86 -2.20 -2.89
CA TYR A 33 11.17 -0.77 -3.01
C TYR A 33 12.04 -0.23 -1.87
N THR A 34 12.33 -1.03 -0.86
CA THR A 34 13.13 -0.60 0.31
C THR A 34 14.62 -0.58 -0.04
N PRO A 35 15.27 0.60 -0.10
CA PRO A 35 16.69 0.68 -0.43
C PRO A 35 17.57 0.16 0.71
N THR A 36 18.69 -0.47 0.37
CA THR A 36 19.68 -0.94 1.36
C THR A 36 20.15 0.20 2.26
N GLY A 37 20.09 0.00 3.58
CA GLY A 37 20.50 0.99 4.57
C GLY A 37 19.42 2.00 4.97
N VAL A 38 18.23 1.94 4.36
CA VAL A 38 17.06 2.73 4.78
C VAL A 38 16.20 1.91 5.73
N ASN A 39 15.60 2.57 6.74
CA ASN A 39 14.66 1.92 7.63
C ASN A 39 13.40 1.46 6.86
N SER A 40 13.18 0.15 6.77
CA SER A 40 12.06 -0.46 6.05
C SER A 40 10.71 0.02 6.57
N ASN A 41 10.56 0.25 7.87
CA ASN A 41 9.31 0.75 8.44
C ASN A 41 9.02 2.19 8.00
N TYR A 42 10.04 3.04 7.85
CA TYR A 42 9.87 4.39 7.33
C TYR A 42 9.38 4.38 5.88
N VAL A 43 9.99 3.52 5.04
CA VAL A 43 9.57 3.34 3.65
C VAL A 43 8.14 2.81 3.58
N ARG A 44 7.81 1.78 4.37
CA ARG A 44 6.46 1.20 4.46
C ARG A 44 5.42 2.24 4.87
N VAL A 45 5.64 2.99 5.95
CA VAL A 45 4.68 4.04 6.37
C VAL A 45 4.48 5.08 5.26
N SER A 46 5.57 5.49 4.61
CA SER A 46 5.51 6.47 3.52
C SER A 46 4.78 5.93 2.27
N LEU A 47 4.89 4.63 1.98
CA LEU A 47 4.23 4.00 0.84
C LEU A 47 2.78 3.61 1.13
N PHE A 48 2.42 3.35 2.39
CA PHE A 48 1.10 2.88 2.78
C PHE A 48 -0.02 3.84 2.38
N VAL A 49 0.20 5.16 2.48
CA VAL A 49 -0.79 6.16 2.04
C VAL A 49 -1.11 6.07 0.53
N PHE A 50 -0.19 5.54 -0.27
CA PHE A 50 -0.38 5.33 -1.71
C PHE A 50 -1.06 3.99 -2.03
N SER A 51 -1.04 3.04 -1.08
CA SER A 51 -1.78 1.78 -1.19
C SER A 51 -3.26 1.93 -0.85
N LEU A 52 -3.69 3.10 -0.36
CA LEU A 52 -5.07 3.40 -0.03
C LEU A 52 -5.75 4.25 -1.12
N LEU A 53 -7.06 4.04 -1.27
CA LEU A 53 -7.93 4.84 -2.14
C LEU A 53 -9.26 5.17 -1.46
N GLY A 54 -10.00 6.10 -2.05
CA GLY A 54 -11.37 6.42 -1.63
C GLY A 54 -11.46 6.85 -0.17
N GLU A 55 -12.45 6.30 0.55
CA GLU A 55 -12.65 6.59 1.97
C GLU A 55 -11.50 6.08 2.84
N ALA A 56 -10.90 4.92 2.51
CA ALA A 56 -9.77 4.39 3.26
C ALA A 56 -8.58 5.35 3.27
N LYS A 57 -8.32 6.04 2.15
CA LYS A 57 -7.26 7.06 2.07
C LYS A 57 -7.57 8.28 2.95
N LYS A 58 -8.82 8.76 2.92
CA LYS A 58 -9.24 9.90 3.75
C LYS A 58 -9.01 9.65 5.24
N MET A 59 -9.18 8.42 5.72
CA MET A 59 -8.98 8.08 7.14
C MET A 59 -7.54 8.28 7.64
N VAL A 60 -6.55 8.25 6.75
CA VAL A 60 -5.13 8.32 7.11
C VAL A 60 -4.51 9.70 6.82
N GLU A 61 -5.24 10.56 6.10
CA GLU A 61 -4.82 11.94 5.76
C GLU A 61 -5.23 13.00 6.81
N PHE A 62 -5.76 12.59 7.98
CA PHE A 62 -6.17 13.49 9.07
C PHE A 62 -5.02 13.88 10.01
#